data_AF-A0A2G6TKS6-F1
#
_entry.id   AF-A0A2G6TKS6-F1
#
_cell.length_a   1.000
_cell.length_b   1.000
_cell.length_c   1.000
_cell.angle_alpha   90.00
_cell.angle_beta   90.00
_cell.angle_gamma   90.00
#
_symmetry.space_group_name_H-M   'P 1'
#
loop_
_entity.id
_entity.type
_entity.pdbx_description
1 polymer ?
#
loop_
_entity_poly.entity_id
_entity_poly.type
_entity_poly.pdbx_seq_one_letter_code
_entity_poly.pdbx_strand_id
1 'polypeptide(L)'
;MNNIDIYETNLSIENSIVQYLFESTGNKKIIKAVQYSAFETQSGATIYNLGFGDYNSEVQSISDKENSNNGDMWNVFNTVLSTVPRFFNDNPGFPIYVQGSDSSDLFVVECKKSCSKKCSVTCKNKNRRIRTYTYFVDKYFKELSKDYIFFGLDEKERDFVQYLPKNKYIAILVYKKK
;
A
#
# COMPACT_ATOMS: atom_id res chain seq x y z
N MET A 1 -1.57 -21.78 13.04
CA MET A 1 -1.53 -20.42 12.44
C MET A 1 -1.71 -19.45 13.58
N ASN A 2 -0.71 -18.61 13.87
CA ASN A 2 -0.84 -17.59 14.92
C ASN A 2 -2.00 -16.68 14.55
N ASN A 3 -2.86 -16.36 15.53
CA ASN A 3 -3.97 -15.43 15.34
C ASN A 3 -3.37 -14.09 14.89
N ILE A 4 -3.55 -13.74 13.61
CA ILE A 4 -3.08 -12.47 13.08
C ILE A 4 -4.11 -11.43 13.52
N ASP A 5 -3.72 -10.58 14.45
CA ASP A 5 -4.59 -9.53 14.97
C ASP A 5 -4.87 -8.51 13.86
N ILE A 6 -6.14 -8.36 13.52
CA ILE A 6 -6.68 -7.44 12.50
C ILE A 6 -7.91 -6.75 13.05
N TYR A 7 -8.17 -5.53 12.59
CA TYR A 7 -9.42 -4.85 12.83
C TYR A 7 -10.51 -5.37 11.88
N GLU A 8 -11.73 -5.44 12.38
CA GLU A 8 -12.89 -5.67 11.53
C GLU A 8 -13.09 -4.48 10.59
N THR A 9 -13.34 -4.77 9.32
CA THR A 9 -13.51 -3.76 8.28
C THR A 9 -14.93 -3.77 7.72
N ASN A 10 -15.53 -2.60 7.57
CA ASN A 10 -16.78 -2.40 6.85
C ASN A 10 -16.49 -2.01 5.40
N LEU A 11 -17.08 -2.75 4.45
CA LEU A 11 -16.95 -2.48 3.02
C LEU A 11 -17.96 -1.42 2.60
N SER A 12 -17.51 -0.39 1.88
CA SER A 12 -18.34 0.54 1.12
C SER A 12 -17.82 0.66 -0.31
N ILE A 13 -18.73 0.85 -1.27
CA ILE A 13 -18.38 1.08 -2.67
C ILE A 13 -19.03 2.38 -3.09
N GLU A 14 -18.23 3.41 -3.34
CA GLU A 14 -18.69 4.75 -3.69
C GLU A 14 -17.84 5.29 -4.85
N ASN A 15 -18.47 5.85 -5.88
CA ASN A 15 -17.77 6.42 -7.05
C ASN A 15 -16.72 5.48 -7.67
N SER A 16 -17.02 4.17 -7.75
CA SER A 16 -16.10 3.12 -8.22
C SER A 16 -14.84 2.92 -7.38
N ILE A 17 -14.81 3.46 -6.16
CA ILE A 17 -13.78 3.20 -5.16
C ILE A 17 -14.27 2.08 -4.25
N VAL A 18 -13.49 1.01 -4.14
CA VAL A 18 -13.73 -0.05 -3.16
C VAL A 18 -13.04 0.36 -1.87
N GLN A 19 -13.81 0.56 -0.81
CA GLN A 19 -13.31 1.13 0.45
C GLN A 19 -13.58 0.18 1.63
N TYR A 20 -12.56 -0.01 2.47
CA TYR A 20 -12.65 -0.76 3.71
C TYR A 20 -12.37 0.18 4.88
N LEU A 21 -13.40 0.54 5.64
CA LEU A 21 -13.31 1.38 6.83
C LEU A 21 -13.13 0.54 8.09
N PHE A 22 -12.27 0.98 9.00
CA PHE A 22 -12.09 0.34 10.31
C PHE A 22 -11.68 1.34 11.39
N GLU A 23 -12.03 1.03 12.64
CA GLU A 23 -11.58 1.79 13.82
C GLU A 23 -10.27 1.18 14.33
N SER A 24 -9.18 1.93 14.25
CA SER A 24 -7.89 1.60 14.85
C SER A 24 -7.92 2.02 16.33
N THR A 25 -7.75 1.05 17.23
CA THR A 25 -7.94 1.18 18.68
C THR A 25 -6.64 1.00 19.48
N GLY A 26 -5.53 1.51 18.97
CA GLY A 26 -4.28 1.63 19.73
C GLY A 26 -4.41 2.59 20.93
N ASN A 27 -3.45 3.50 21.09
CA ASN A 27 -3.49 4.50 22.18
C ASN A 27 -4.71 5.43 22.11
N LYS A 28 -5.29 5.61 20.92
CA LYS A 28 -6.46 6.43 20.62
C LYS A 28 -7.30 5.72 19.56
N LYS A 29 -8.57 6.09 19.48
CA LYS A 29 -9.48 5.65 18.41
C LYS A 29 -9.31 6.54 17.18
N ILE A 30 -9.01 5.94 16.04
CA ILE A 30 -8.83 6.64 14.76
C ILE A 30 -9.57 5.85 13.68
N ILE A 31 -10.45 6.50 12.93
CA ILE A 31 -11.07 5.87 11.76
C ILE A 31 -10.05 5.89 10.61
N LYS A 32 -9.81 4.73 10.02
CA LYS A 32 -8.88 4.54 8.91
C LYS A 32 -9.60 3.89 7.74
N ALA A 33 -9.09 4.12 6.54
CA ALA A 33 -9.62 3.51 5.33
C ALA A 33 -8.50 2.88 4.49
N VAL A 34 -8.80 1.74 3.89
CA VAL A 34 -8.11 1.21 2.71
C VAL A 34 -8.99 1.51 1.51
N GLN A 35 -8.45 2.14 0.48
CA GLN A 35 -9.16 2.47 -0.75
C GLN A 35 -8.47 1.81 -1.94
N TYR A 36 -9.26 1.19 -2.81
CA TYR A 36 -8.85 0.74 -4.13
C TYR A 36 -9.48 1.66 -5.16
N SER A 37 -8.65 2.52 -5.77
CA SER A 37 -9.10 3.51 -6.76
C SER A 37 -8.60 3.11 -8.14
N ALA A 38 -9.52 2.96 -9.09
CA ALA A 38 -9.18 2.62 -10.47
C ALA A 38 -8.49 3.78 -11.20
N PHE A 39 -7.52 3.46 -12.05
CA PHE A 39 -6.98 4.36 -13.06
C PHE A 39 -6.68 3.57 -14.34
N GLU A 40 -6.71 4.26 -15.48
CA GLU A 40 -6.37 3.68 -16.77
C GLU A 40 -4.91 3.96 -17.12
N THR A 41 -4.22 2.93 -17.57
CA THR A 41 -2.88 3.06 -18.16
C THR A 41 -2.96 3.60 -19.58
N GLN A 42 -1.82 4.04 -20.12
CA GLN A 42 -1.73 4.51 -21.51
C GLN A 42 -2.15 3.44 -22.54
N SER A 43 -2.03 2.15 -22.19
CA SER A 43 -2.47 1.04 -23.02
C SER A 43 -3.96 0.70 -22.87
N GLY A 44 -4.73 1.47 -22.10
CA GLY A 44 -6.15 1.24 -21.84
C GLY A 44 -6.44 0.15 -20.81
N ALA A 45 -5.43 -0.38 -20.11
CA ALA A 45 -5.65 -1.36 -19.04
C ALA A 45 -6.03 -0.65 -17.73
N THR A 46 -7.11 -1.11 -17.09
CA THR A 46 -7.54 -0.64 -15.77
C THR A 46 -6.72 -1.30 -14.66
N ILE A 47 -6.18 -0.49 -13.75
CA ILE A 47 -5.41 -0.92 -12.57
C ILE A 47 -5.97 -0.21 -11.34
N TYR A 48 -5.94 -0.86 -10.18
CA TYR A 48 -6.40 -0.28 -8.93
C TYR A 48 -5.23 0.12 -8.03
N ASN A 49 -5.14 1.39 -7.66
CA ASN A 49 -4.19 1.85 -6.66
C ASN A 49 -4.69 1.48 -5.24
N LEU A 50 -3.87 0.79 -4.45
CA LEU A 50 -4.12 0.55 -3.03
C LEU A 50 -3.63 1.75 -2.21
N GLY A 51 -4.57 2.57 -1.77
CA GLY A 51 -4.38 3.67 -0.83
C GLY A 51 -4.73 3.28 0.60
N PHE A 52 -4.02 3.86 1.57
CA PHE A 52 -4.30 3.68 2.99
C PHE A 52 -3.99 4.97 3.76
N GLY A 53 -4.85 5.34 4.71
CA GLY A 53 -4.65 6.52 5.55
C GLY A 53 -5.72 6.71 6.63
N ASP A 54 -5.59 7.81 7.35
CA ASP A 54 -6.59 8.28 8.31
C ASP A 54 -7.79 8.85 7.54
N TYR A 55 -8.99 8.41 7.88
CA TYR A 55 -10.21 8.80 7.18
C TYR A 55 -10.79 10.08 7.77
N ASN A 56 -11.03 11.07 6.92
CA ASN A 56 -11.78 12.27 7.27
C ASN A 56 -13.20 12.15 6.72
N SER A 57 -14.18 12.04 7.62
CA SER A 57 -15.59 11.90 7.27
C SER A 57 -16.23 13.17 6.69
N GLU A 58 -15.67 14.35 6.96
CA GLU A 58 -16.21 15.63 6.46
C GLU A 58 -15.94 15.79 4.96
N VAL A 59 -14.73 15.44 4.53
CA VAL A 59 -14.30 15.56 3.13
C VAL A 59 -14.27 14.21 2.40
N GLN A 60 -14.71 13.13 3.06
CA GLN A 60 -14.77 11.76 2.54
C GLN A 60 -13.46 11.32 1.85
N SER A 61 -12.32 11.63 2.49
CA SER A 61 -11.01 11.33 1.92
C SER A 61 -10.04 10.78 2.96
N ILE A 62 -9.01 10.09 2.48
CA ILE A 62 -7.92 9.59 3.32
C ILE A 62 -6.74 10.56 3.31
N SER A 63 -6.14 10.77 4.48
CA SER A 63 -4.83 11.41 4.62
C SER A 63 -3.78 10.35 4.92
N ASP A 64 -2.79 10.26 4.05
CA ASP A 64 -1.67 9.35 4.20
C ASP A 64 -0.44 10.06 4.81
N LYS A 65 -0.53 11.35 5.15
CA LYS A 65 0.62 12.13 5.64
C LYS A 65 0.85 12.00 7.14
N GLU A 66 -0.19 11.69 7.88
CA GLU A 66 -0.18 11.69 9.34
C GLU A 66 0.57 10.48 9.90
N ASN A 67 1.46 10.74 10.86
CA ASN A 67 1.99 9.70 11.73
C ASN A 67 1.29 9.80 13.09
N SER A 68 0.25 8.99 13.26
CA SER A 68 -0.56 8.98 14.48
C SER A 68 0.19 8.47 15.72
N ASN A 69 1.31 7.74 15.54
CA ASN A 69 2.02 7.04 16.61
C ASN A 69 1.07 6.25 17.55
N ASN A 70 0.07 5.59 16.95
CA ASN A 70 -1.02 4.97 17.72
C ASN A 70 -0.65 3.64 18.39
N GLY A 71 0.58 3.11 18.18
CA GLY A 71 1.07 1.91 18.87
C GLY A 71 0.60 0.57 18.32
N ASP A 72 -0.22 0.58 17.26
CA ASP A 72 -0.91 -0.57 16.68
C ASP A 72 -0.52 -0.83 15.20
N MET A 73 0.67 -0.39 14.82
CA MET A 73 1.15 -0.44 13.42
C MET A 73 1.02 -1.83 12.77
N TRP A 74 1.31 -2.90 13.52
CA TRP A 74 1.22 -4.27 12.99
C TRP A 74 -0.23 -4.70 12.74
N ASN A 75 -1.15 -4.42 13.67
CA ASN A 75 -2.57 -4.70 13.51
C ASN A 75 -3.13 -3.93 12.31
N VAL A 76 -2.80 -2.65 12.21
CA VAL A 76 -3.17 -1.79 11.08
C VAL A 76 -2.63 -2.36 9.77
N PHE A 77 -1.34 -2.69 9.70
CA PHE A 77 -0.74 -3.23 8.48
C PHE A 77 -1.33 -4.59 8.08
N ASN A 78 -1.56 -5.49 9.03
CA ASN A 78 -2.23 -6.76 8.77
C ASN A 78 -3.67 -6.56 8.28
N THR A 79 -4.37 -5.56 8.82
CA THR A 79 -5.71 -5.17 8.36
C THR A 79 -5.67 -4.68 6.92
N VAL A 80 -4.70 -3.85 6.55
CA VAL A 80 -4.50 -3.43 5.15
C VAL A 80 -4.29 -4.65 4.24
N LEU A 81 -3.37 -5.53 4.61
CA LEU A 81 -3.06 -6.73 3.81
C LEU A 81 -4.24 -7.71 3.71
N SER A 82 -5.08 -7.82 4.74
CA SER A 82 -6.25 -8.73 4.74
C SER A 82 -7.32 -8.30 3.74
N THR A 83 -7.33 -7.03 3.31
CA THR A 83 -8.26 -6.54 2.28
C THR A 83 -7.87 -7.00 0.87
N VAL A 84 -6.60 -7.31 0.59
CA VAL A 84 -6.12 -7.70 -0.75
C VAL A 84 -6.82 -8.97 -1.29
N PRO A 85 -6.89 -10.09 -0.55
CA PRO A 85 -7.63 -11.27 -1.03
C PRO A 85 -9.13 -11.00 -1.17
N ARG A 86 -9.71 -10.12 -0.32
CA ARG A 86 -11.13 -9.74 -0.41
C ARG A 86 -11.40 -8.94 -1.68
N PHE A 87 -10.56 -7.96 -1.99
CA PHE A 87 -10.63 -7.19 -3.24
C PHE A 87 -10.57 -8.11 -4.46
N PHE A 88 -9.58 -9.01 -4.52
CA PHE A 88 -9.42 -9.93 -5.64
C PHE A 88 -10.47 -11.05 -5.71
N ASN A 89 -11.24 -11.29 -4.66
CA ASN A 89 -12.38 -12.20 -4.73
C ASN A 89 -13.47 -11.62 -5.63
N ASP A 90 -13.73 -10.32 -5.48
CA ASP A 90 -14.79 -9.62 -6.20
C ASP A 90 -14.27 -9.02 -7.52
N ASN A 91 -12.95 -8.78 -7.63
CA ASN A 91 -12.29 -8.15 -8.77
C ASN A 91 -11.09 -8.97 -9.30
N PRO A 92 -11.24 -10.26 -9.64
CA PRO A 92 -10.12 -11.14 -9.97
C PRO A 92 -9.34 -10.76 -11.24
N GLY A 93 -9.95 -9.99 -12.15
CA GLY A 93 -9.35 -9.59 -13.41
C GLY A 93 -8.53 -8.30 -13.37
N PHE A 94 -8.58 -7.55 -12.27
CA PHE A 94 -7.97 -6.22 -12.18
C PHE A 94 -6.75 -6.24 -11.26
N PRO A 95 -5.55 -5.87 -11.75
CA PRO A 95 -4.36 -5.83 -10.92
C PRO A 95 -4.41 -4.71 -9.89
N ILE A 96 -3.69 -4.92 -8.79
CA ILE A 96 -3.46 -3.91 -7.75
C ILE A 96 -2.07 -3.31 -7.96
N TYR A 97 -2.00 -1.98 -7.97
CA TYR A 97 -0.78 -1.19 -7.89
C TYR A 97 -0.57 -0.69 -6.46
N VAL A 98 0.63 -0.88 -5.94
CA VAL A 98 1.03 -0.40 -4.62
C VAL A 98 2.30 0.43 -4.75
N GLN A 99 2.23 1.69 -4.34
CA GLN A 99 3.36 2.59 -4.24
C GLN A 99 3.29 3.36 -2.93
N GLY A 100 4.44 3.59 -2.29
CA GLY A 100 4.50 4.50 -1.16
C GLY A 100 4.41 5.94 -1.65
N SER A 101 3.59 6.79 -1.03
CA SER A 101 3.61 8.24 -1.33
C SER A 101 4.94 8.94 -1.01
N ASP A 102 5.82 8.25 -0.29
CA ASP A 102 7.21 8.63 -0.06
C ASP A 102 8.17 8.19 -1.18
N SER A 103 7.64 7.76 -2.33
CA SER A 103 8.44 7.23 -3.45
C SER A 103 8.68 8.22 -4.59
N SER A 104 8.01 9.37 -4.58
CA SER A 104 8.17 10.40 -5.62
C SER A 104 9.45 11.23 -5.46
N ASP A 105 9.94 11.81 -6.55
CA ASP A 105 11.07 12.73 -6.50
C ASP A 105 10.69 14.06 -5.81
N LEU A 106 9.43 14.48 -5.92
CA LEU A 106 8.88 15.62 -5.17
C LEU A 106 9.00 15.42 -3.66
N PHE A 107 8.72 14.20 -3.17
CA PHE A 107 8.91 13.86 -1.75
C PHE A 107 10.37 14.04 -1.31
N VAL A 108 11.35 13.73 -2.17
CA VAL A 108 12.77 13.91 -1.83
C VAL A 108 13.10 15.39 -1.60
N VAL A 109 12.54 16.29 -2.43
CA VAL A 109 12.73 17.74 -2.30
C VAL A 109 12.18 18.25 -0.98
N GLU A 110 10.97 17.83 -0.61
CA GLU A 110 10.34 18.22 0.67
C GLU A 110 11.06 17.61 1.86
N CYS A 111 11.37 16.32 1.80
CA CYS A 111 12.07 15.60 2.87
C CYS A 111 13.42 16.24 3.21
N LYS A 112 14.18 16.72 2.23
CA LYS A 112 15.49 17.36 2.48
C LYS A 112 15.37 18.61 3.37
N LYS A 113 14.24 19.33 3.32
CA LYS A 113 14.00 20.54 4.12
C LYS A 113 13.81 20.24 5.61
N SER A 114 13.23 19.09 5.94
CA SER A 114 12.79 18.75 7.31
C SER A 114 13.43 17.47 7.87
N CYS A 115 14.27 16.77 7.11
CA CYS A 115 14.84 15.49 7.53
C CYS A 115 15.89 15.64 8.65
N SER A 116 15.56 15.11 9.83
CA SER A 116 16.45 15.03 10.99
C SER A 116 17.65 14.08 10.83
N LYS A 117 17.68 13.23 9.79
CA LYS A 117 18.67 12.15 9.61
C LYS A 117 19.90 12.53 8.77
N LYS A 118 20.23 13.83 8.68
CA LYS A 118 21.34 14.35 7.86
C LYS A 118 21.21 13.93 6.39
N CYS A 119 20.06 14.27 5.79
CA CYS A 119 19.71 13.92 4.40
C CYS A 119 20.38 14.85 3.36
N SER A 120 21.71 14.97 3.36
CA SER A 120 22.43 15.93 2.49
C SER A 120 22.36 15.57 1.00
N VAL A 121 22.58 14.30 0.65
CA VAL A 121 22.61 13.83 -0.76
C VAL A 121 21.28 13.17 -1.16
N THR A 122 20.78 12.24 -0.34
CA THR A 122 19.52 11.51 -0.55
C THR A 122 18.65 11.51 0.71
N CYS A 123 17.33 11.60 0.53
CA CYS A 123 16.39 11.48 1.64
C CYS A 123 16.33 10.02 2.16
N LYS A 124 16.71 9.80 3.42
CA LYS A 124 16.65 8.47 4.07
C LYS A 124 15.22 7.99 4.35
N ASN A 125 14.23 8.87 4.21
CA ASN A 125 12.82 8.52 4.33
C ASN A 125 12.17 8.13 2.99
N LYS A 126 12.85 8.29 1.84
CA LYS A 126 12.31 7.89 0.54
C LYS A 126 12.01 6.38 0.54
N ASN A 127 10.92 5.94 -0.08
CA ASN A 127 10.58 4.53 -0.29
C ASN A 127 10.47 3.71 1.02
N ARG A 128 10.21 4.30 2.18
CA ARG A 128 10.03 3.54 3.43
C ARG A 128 8.72 2.76 3.44
N ARG A 129 7.65 3.35 2.90
CA ARG A 129 6.32 2.71 2.87
C ARG A 129 6.33 1.49 1.97
N ILE A 130 6.80 1.63 0.73
CA ILE A 130 6.89 0.50 -0.20
C ILE A 130 7.79 -0.63 0.35
N ARG A 131 8.85 -0.28 1.10
CA ARG A 131 9.70 -1.28 1.78
C ARG A 131 8.96 -2.14 2.80
N THR A 132 7.93 -1.63 3.46
CA THR A 132 7.10 -2.44 4.37
C THR A 132 6.31 -3.50 3.59
N TYR A 133 5.72 -3.12 2.46
CA TYR A 133 5.00 -4.05 1.58
C TYR A 133 5.95 -5.07 0.96
N THR A 134 7.08 -4.65 0.40
CA THR A 134 8.05 -5.59 -0.22
C THR A 134 8.67 -6.51 0.81
N TYR A 135 8.89 -6.07 2.06
CA TYR A 135 9.33 -6.96 3.13
C TYR A 135 8.32 -8.06 3.42
N PHE A 136 7.02 -7.74 3.45
CA PHE A 136 5.96 -8.74 3.60
C PHE A 136 5.94 -9.72 2.41
N VAL A 137 5.98 -9.19 1.19
CA VAL A 137 6.01 -10.00 -0.04
C VAL A 137 7.22 -10.92 -0.04
N ASP A 138 8.42 -10.42 0.26
CA ASP A 138 9.65 -11.21 0.33
C ASP A 138 9.56 -12.33 1.36
N LYS A 139 9.04 -12.02 2.55
CA LYS A 139 8.91 -12.99 3.64
C LYS A 139 7.99 -14.15 3.28
N TYR A 140 6.91 -13.88 2.55
CA TYR A 140 5.88 -14.88 2.21
C TYR A 140 5.84 -15.21 0.71
N PHE A 141 6.89 -14.88 -0.04
CA PHE A 141 6.88 -14.89 -1.50
C PHE A 141 6.47 -16.25 -2.08
N LYS A 142 7.02 -17.33 -1.54
CA LYS A 142 6.71 -18.70 -1.99
C LYS A 142 5.23 -19.05 -1.81
N GLU A 143 4.62 -18.61 -0.71
CA GLU A 143 3.21 -18.89 -0.43
C GLU A 143 2.31 -18.00 -1.28
N LEU A 144 2.57 -16.70 -1.28
CA LEU A 144 1.81 -15.73 -2.08
C LEU A 144 1.88 -16.04 -3.58
N SER A 145 3.02 -16.54 -4.07
CA SER A 145 3.20 -16.90 -5.48
C SER A 145 2.37 -18.11 -5.91
N LYS A 146 1.67 -18.82 -5.01
CA LYS A 146 0.69 -19.83 -5.40
C LYS A 146 -0.53 -19.21 -6.06
N ASP A 147 -0.98 -18.08 -5.52
CA ASP A 147 -2.24 -17.43 -5.92
C ASP A 147 -2.02 -16.12 -6.69
N TYR A 148 -0.83 -15.52 -6.58
CA TYR A 148 -0.53 -14.21 -7.15
C TYR A 148 0.71 -14.21 -8.05
N ILE A 149 0.75 -13.25 -8.97
CA ILE A 149 1.92 -12.89 -9.77
C ILE A 149 2.32 -11.47 -9.40
N PHE A 150 3.60 -11.26 -9.15
CA PHE A 150 4.16 -9.97 -8.74
C PHE A 150 5.10 -9.42 -9.81
N PHE A 151 4.95 -8.13 -10.13
CA PHE A 151 5.92 -7.33 -10.86
C PHE A 151 6.38 -6.18 -9.98
N GLY A 152 7.64 -5.78 -10.11
CA GLY A 152 8.19 -4.65 -9.39
C GLY A 152 8.64 -3.56 -10.36
N LEU A 153 8.32 -2.30 -10.05
CA LEU A 153 8.84 -1.15 -10.79
C LEU A 153 10.28 -0.90 -10.36
N ASP A 154 11.23 -1.22 -11.24
CA ASP A 154 12.65 -1.03 -10.99
C ASP A 154 13.02 0.47 -11.14
N GLU A 155 13.72 1.02 -10.15
CA GLU A 155 14.08 2.44 -10.14
C GLU A 155 15.08 2.82 -11.24
N LYS A 156 15.95 1.88 -11.66
CA LYS A 156 16.98 2.10 -12.66
C LYS A 156 16.43 1.92 -14.07
N GLU A 157 15.74 0.82 -14.30
CA GLU A 157 15.18 0.49 -15.62
C GLU A 157 13.94 1.34 -15.93
N ARG A 158 13.29 1.90 -14.90
CA ARG A 158 12.02 2.65 -14.99
C ARG A 158 10.90 1.86 -15.66
N ASP A 159 10.93 0.55 -15.47
CA ASP A 159 9.96 -0.37 -16.04
C ASP A 159 9.57 -1.46 -15.03
N PHE A 160 8.43 -2.09 -15.28
CA PHE A 160 7.98 -3.24 -14.52
C PHE A 160 8.71 -4.50 -14.97
N VAL A 161 9.43 -5.10 -14.04
CA VAL A 161 10.11 -6.39 -14.23
C VAL A 161 9.48 -7.45 -13.35
N GLN A 162 9.68 -8.72 -13.70
CA GLN A 162 9.27 -9.83 -12.85
C GLN A 162 9.85 -9.64 -11.44
N TYR A 163 8.99 -9.73 -10.43
CA TYR A 163 9.42 -9.50 -9.05
C TYR A 163 10.37 -10.62 -8.60
N LEU A 164 11.54 -10.23 -8.10
CA LEU A 164 12.53 -11.10 -7.47
C LEU A 164 12.72 -10.64 -6.02
N PRO A 165 12.55 -11.53 -5.03
CA PRO A 165 12.67 -11.15 -3.62
C PRO A 165 14.02 -10.51 -3.30
N LYS A 166 14.01 -9.55 -2.36
CA LYS A 166 15.19 -8.77 -1.91
C LYS A 166 15.72 -7.73 -2.90
N ASN A 167 15.18 -7.65 -4.12
CA ASN A 167 15.45 -6.53 -5.01
C ASN A 167 14.76 -5.25 -4.55
N LYS A 168 15.20 -4.11 -5.08
CA LYS A 168 14.65 -2.79 -4.72
C LYS A 168 13.64 -2.35 -5.77
N TYR A 169 12.41 -2.14 -5.33
CA TYR A 169 11.32 -1.65 -6.16
C TYR A 169 10.70 -0.40 -5.54
N ILE A 170 10.27 0.54 -6.39
CA ILE A 170 9.58 1.76 -5.96
C ILE A 170 8.06 1.63 -6.01
N ALA A 171 7.56 0.59 -6.67
CA ALA A 171 6.17 0.17 -6.66
C ALA A 171 6.07 -1.33 -6.97
N ILE A 172 4.94 -1.95 -6.66
CA ILE A 172 4.62 -3.32 -7.05
C ILE A 172 3.27 -3.37 -7.77
N LEU A 173 3.19 -4.23 -8.78
CA LEU A 173 1.94 -4.68 -9.39
C LEU A 173 1.66 -6.11 -8.96
N VAL A 174 0.42 -6.37 -8.58
CA VAL A 174 -0.05 -7.68 -8.13
C VAL A 174 -1.20 -8.12 -9.01
N TYR A 175 -1.11 -9.33 -9.55
CA TYR A 175 -2.18 -9.98 -10.31
C TYR A 175 -2.62 -11.23 -9.55
N LYS A 176 -3.92 -11.50 -9.51
CA LYS A 176 -4.43 -12.82 -9.11
C LYS A 176 -4.29 -13.79 -10.28
N LYS A 177 -3.82 -15.01 -10.00
CA LYS A 177 -3.80 -16.09 -10.97
C LYS A 177 -5.22 -16.55 -11.27
N LYS A 178 -5.43 -16.97 -12.52
CA LYS A 178 -6.66 -17.63 -12.94
C LYS A 178 -6.71 -19.05 -12.41
#